data_AF-A0A3S9IF68-F1
#
_entry.id   AF-A0A3S9IF68-F1
#
_cell.length_a   1.000
_cell.length_b   1.000
_cell.length_c   1.000
_cell.angle_alpha   90.00
_cell.angle_beta   90.00
_cell.angle_gamma   90.00
#
_symmetry.space_group_name_H-M   'P 1'
#
loop_
_entity.id
_entity.type
_entity.pdbx_description
1 polymer ?
#
loop_
_entity_poly.entity_id
_entity_poly.type
_entity_poly.pdbx_seq_one_letter_code
_entity_poly.pdbx_strand_id
1 'polypeptide(L)' 'MAWLLAQGKDIVPIPGTNRVHRVEKNTAANDLRLTAGQLARPSSLPAAAGATHTKAGMRLPER' A
#
# COMPACT_ATOMS: atom_id res chain seq x y z
N MET A 1 5.69 1.44 -0.73
CA MET A 1 5.46 0.05 -1.14
C MET A 1 6.42 -0.95 -0.50
N ALA A 2 7.63 -0.55 -0.09
CA ALA A 2 8.65 -1.43 0.51
C ALA A 2 8.14 -2.41 1.57
N TRP A 3 7.32 -1.96 2.54
CA TRP A 3 6.79 -2.86 3.58
C TRP A 3 5.91 -3.98 3.02
N LEU A 4 5.05 -3.65 2.05
CA LEU A 4 4.16 -4.61 1.41
C LEU A 4 4.94 -5.62 0.56
N LEU A 5 5.94 -5.14 -0.20
CA LEU A 5 6.85 -5.99 -0.98
C LEU A 5 7.72 -6.91 -0.08
N ALA A 6 7.98 -6.50 1.16
CA ALA A 6 8.75 -7.31 2.11
C ALA A 6 7.93 -8.46 2.74
N GLN A 7 6.61 -8.50 2.57
CA GLN A 7 5.76 -9.53 3.18
C GLN A 7 5.85 -10.90 2.46
N GLY A 8 6.25 -10.93 1.19
CA GLY A 8 6.30 -12.16 0.41
C GLY A 8 6.64 -11.91 -1.06
N LYS A 9 7.25 -12.91 -1.72
CA LYS A 9 7.61 -12.83 -3.15
C LYS A 9 6.39 -13.00 -4.08
N ASP A 10 5.30 -13.49 -3.52
CA ASP A 10 3.99 -13.71 -4.14
C ASP A 10 3.08 -12.48 -4.05
N ILE A 11 3.55 -11.39 -3.43
CA ILE A 11 2.79 -10.15 -3.27
C ILE A 11 3.22 -9.13 -4.33
N VAL A 12 2.32 -8.87 -5.29
CA VAL A 12 2.52 -7.89 -6.36
C VAL A 12 1.54 -6.72 -6.19
N PRO A 13 1.98 -5.54 -5.73
CA PRO A 13 1.09 -4.39 -5.56
C PRO A 13 0.69 -3.79 -6.90
N ILE A 14 -0.59 -3.42 -7.04
CA ILE A 14 -1.13 -2.70 -8.20
C ILE A 14 -1.44 -1.25 -7.77
N PRO A 15 -0.50 -0.30 -7.92
CA PRO A 15 -0.73 1.06 -7.47
C PRO A 15 -1.68 1.81 -8.42
N GLY A 16 -2.84 2.23 -7.91
CA GLY A 16 -3.75 3.12 -8.62
C GLY A 16 -3.24 4.57 -8.65
N THR A 17 -2.56 4.97 -9.73
CA THR A 17 -2.16 6.37 -9.94
C THR A 17 -2.11 6.71 -11.42
N ASN A 18 -2.55 7.93 -11.77
CA ASN A 18 -2.42 8.51 -13.11
C ASN A 18 -1.29 9.56 -13.21
N ARG A 19 -0.48 9.70 -12.15
CA ARG A 19 0.63 10.67 -12.09
C ARG A 19 1.97 9.97 -12.20
N VAL A 20 2.79 10.38 -13.17
CA VAL A 20 4.11 9.80 -13.47
C VAL A 20 5.03 9.78 -12.24
N HIS A 21 5.21 10.91 -11.55
CA HIS A 21 6.07 10.98 -10.36
C HIS A 21 5.65 10.00 -9.23
N ARG A 22 4.37 9.62 -9.16
CA ARG A 22 3.90 8.62 -8.19
C ARG A 22 4.29 7.21 -8.61
N VAL A 23 4.28 6.91 -9.90
CA VAL A 23 4.77 5.63 -10.44
C VAL A 23 6.26 5.49 -10.09
N GLU A 24 7.07 6.50 -10.40
CA GLU A 24 8.51 6.52 -10.10
C GLU A 24 8.77 6.29 -8.61
N LYS A 25 8.10 7.05 -7.74
CA LYS A 25 8.22 6.90 -6.29
C LYS A 25 7.76 5.51 -5.79
N ASN A 26 6.69 4.96 -6.35
CA ASN A 26 6.19 3.65 -5.94
C ASN A 26 7.15 2.53 -6.35
N THR A 27 7.72 2.61 -7.55
CA THR A 27 8.68 1.64 -8.08
C THR A 27 10.01 1.69 -7.33
N ALA A 28 10.51 2.88 -7.02
CA ALA A 28 11.74 3.08 -6.24
C ALA A 28 11.68 2.46 -4.82
N ALA A 29 10.47 2.14 -4.32
CA ALA A 29 10.33 1.49 -3.03
C ALA A 29 10.86 0.04 -3.00
N ASN A 30 11.11 -0.58 -4.16
CA ASN A 30 11.76 -1.89 -4.26
C ASN A 30 13.21 -1.87 -3.78
N ASP A 31 13.88 -0.72 -3.87
CA ASP A 31 15.30 -0.59 -3.51
C ASP A 31 15.51 -0.32 -2.01
N LEU A 32 14.41 -0.10 -1.27
CA LEU A 32 14.46 0.20 0.15
C LEU A 32 14.58 -1.07 0.99
N ARG A 33 15.63 -1.12 1.81
CA ARG A 33 15.78 -2.14 2.86
C ARG A 33 15.23 -1.59 4.17
N LEU A 34 14.18 -2.21 4.68
CA LEU A 34 13.59 -1.84 5.96
C LEU A 34 14.29 -2.58 7.11
N THR A 35 14.49 -1.88 8.23
CA THR A 35 14.98 -2.51 9.46
C THR A 35 13.87 -3.37 10.10
N ALA A 36 14.24 -4.29 10.99
CA ALA A 36 13.27 -5.11 11.71
C ALA A 36 12.21 -4.28 12.46
N GLY A 37 12.63 -3.17 13.09
CA GLY A 37 11.69 -2.26 13.77
C GLY A 37 10.73 -1.54 12.83
N GLN A 38 11.17 -1.23 11.60
CA GLN A 38 10.30 -0.65 10.57
C GLN A 38 9.34 -1.69 9.98
N LEU A 39 9.75 -2.95 9.89
CA LEU A 39 8.88 -4.06 9.45
C LEU A 39 7.80 -4.39 10.48
N ALA A 40 8.14 -4.34 11.78
CA ALA A 40 7.21 -4.66 12.85
C ALA A 40 6.13 -3.58 13.08
N ARG A 41 6.45 -2.31 12.83
CA ARG A 41 5.59 -1.16 13.17
C ARG A 41 4.20 -1.20 12.50
N PRO A 42 4.05 -1.49 11.19
CA PRO A 42 2.72 -1.55 10.58
C PRO A 42 1.88 -2.71 11.11
N SER A 43 2.52 -3.85 11.40
CA SER A 43 1.83 -5.03 11.95
C SER A 43 1.37 -4.83 13.40
N SER A 44 1.93 -3.86 14.12
CA SER A 44 1.52 -3.53 15.49
C SER A 44 0.42 -2.47 15.56
N LEU A 45 -0.12 -2.02 14.43
CA LEU A 45 -1.21 -1.04 14.42
C LEU A 45 -2.50 -1.68 14.96
N PRO A 46 -3.33 -0.92 15.70
CA PRO A 46 -4.65 -1.41 16.10
C PRO A 46 -5.51 -1.70 14.86
N ALA A 47 -6.53 -2.54 15.04
CA ALA A 47 -7.51 -2.80 14.00
C ALA A 47 -8.09 -1.47 13.47
N ALA A 48 -8.24 -1.39 12.14
CA ALA A 48 -8.81 -0.20 11.50
C ALA A 48 -10.23 0.05 12.03
N ALA A 49 -10.52 1.31 12.36
CA ALA A 49 -11.84 1.75 12.75
C ALA A 49 -12.60 2.34 11.56
N GLY A 50 -13.87 1.97 11.40
CA GLY A 50 -14.73 2.46 10.31
C GLY A 50 -14.53 1.71 8.99
N ALA A 51 -15.24 2.15 7.95
CA ALA A 51 -15.19 1.56 6.62
C ALA A 51 -14.20 2.29 5.70
N THR A 52 -13.50 1.55 4.84
CA THR A 52 -12.55 2.11 3.84
C THR A 52 -13.24 3.05 2.85
N HIS A 53 -14.49 2.75 2.50
CA HIS A 53 -15.29 3.54 1.56
C HIS A 53 -16.65 3.87 2.17
N THR A 54 -17.18 5.05 1.85
CA THR A 54 -18.56 5.39 2.18
C THR A 54 -19.52 4.54 1.35
N LYS A 55 -20.77 4.41 1.82
CA LYS A 55 -21.82 3.70 1.05
C LYS A 55 -22.03 4.28 -0.34
N ALA A 56 -21.78 5.58 -0.54
CA ALA A 56 -21.82 6.22 -1.85
C ALA A 56 -20.60 5.85 -2.70
N GLY A 57 -19.41 5.82 -2.11
CA GLY A 57 -18.16 5.42 -2.78
C GLY A 57 -18.16 3.97 -3.28
N MET A 58 -18.83 3.04 -2.58
CA MET A 58 -18.99 1.66 -3.04
C MET A 58 -19.95 1.49 -4.23
N ARG A 59 -20.79 2.48 -4.53
CA ARG A 59 -21.81 2.40 -5.61
C ARG A 59 -21.37 3.04 -6.91
N LEU A 60 -20.23 3.73 -6.94
CA LEU A 60 -19.71 4.32 -8.17
C LEU A 60 -19.09 3.17 -9.00
N PRO A 61 -19.67 2.79 -10.15
CA PRO A 61 -18.96 1.88 -11.06
C PRO A 61 -17.72 2.61 -11.55
N GLU A 62 -16.57 1.93 -11.53
CA GLU A 62 -15.32 2.49 -12.02
C GLU A 62 -15.53 2.91 -13.48
N ARG A 63 -15.40 4.22 -13.74
CA ARG A 63 -15.61 4.82 -15.07
C ARG A 63 -14.41 4.62 -15.97
#